data_AF-A0A351JUG0-F1
#
_entry.id   AF-A0A351JUG0-F1
#
_cell.length_a   1.000
_cell.length_b   1.000
_cell.length_c   1.000
_cell.angle_alpha   90.00
_cell.angle_beta   90.00
_cell.angle_gamma   90.00
#
_symmetry.space_group_name_H-M   'P 1'
#
loop_
_entity.id
_entity.type
_entity.pdbx_description
1 polymer ?
#
loop_
_entity_poly.entity_id
_entity_poly.type
_entity_poly.pdbx_seq_one_letter_code
_entity_poly.pdbx_strand_id
1 'polypeptide(L)'
;MTKPNPTTIVLSILCILLLATTVVLFLRKDGDTWVCNGIEWVKHGNPSALKPAQPCGEGVATSPTINPVKYTEFPINNYSSSTTEIDISYNNIKSLPSQIDRFTNLQVFILKGNKLNSLPAEIGKLSKLTILDASGNDITDIPAEIGNLSNLKTLDLSGNDIDEFPNEMIKLTNLEVLNLTGNPVKPDHLKRLEENLPTTKIVR
;
A
#
# COMPACT_ATOMS: atom_id res chain seq x y z
N MET A 1 27.58 -35.37 -29.53
CA MET A 1 28.61 -34.32 -29.42
C MET A 1 28.16 -33.30 -28.38
N THR A 2 28.85 -33.32 -27.23
CA THR A 2 29.09 -32.26 -26.23
C THR A 2 28.03 -31.18 -25.96
N LYS A 3 27.49 -31.22 -24.73
CA LYS A 3 27.01 -30.04 -23.98
C LYS A 3 28.14 -29.04 -23.72
N PRO A 4 27.80 -27.79 -23.37
CA PRO A 4 28.43 -27.16 -22.21
C PRO A 4 27.40 -26.76 -21.13
N ASN A 5 27.88 -26.71 -19.89
CA ASN A 5 27.27 -26.19 -18.67
C ASN A 5 28.32 -25.24 -18.01
N PRO A 6 28.09 -24.66 -16.81
CA PRO A 6 27.49 -23.36 -16.48
C PRO A 6 28.52 -22.32 -15.92
N THR A 7 28.06 -21.09 -15.64
CA THR A 7 28.62 -20.09 -14.69
C THR A 7 30.03 -19.54 -14.94
N THR A 8 30.19 -18.20 -15.13
CA THR A 8 31.24 -17.32 -14.52
C THR A 8 31.09 -15.86 -15.01
N ILE A 9 30.59 -15.00 -14.12
CA ILE A 9 31.08 -13.66 -13.73
C ILE A 9 31.83 -12.82 -14.78
N VAL A 10 31.31 -11.62 -15.10
CA VAL A 10 32.14 -10.40 -15.18
C VAL A 10 31.44 -9.27 -14.43
N LEU A 11 31.90 -9.03 -13.20
CA LEU A 11 31.74 -7.79 -12.46
C LEU A 11 32.87 -6.84 -12.92
N SER A 12 32.55 -5.67 -13.47
CA SER A 12 33.41 -4.46 -13.56
C SER A 12 32.53 -3.33 -14.10
N ILE A 13 31.77 -2.60 -13.28
CA ILE A 13 32.16 -1.43 -12.47
C ILE A 13 33.19 -0.51 -13.14
N LEU A 14 32.70 0.55 -13.77
CA LEU A 14 33.13 1.94 -13.49
C LEU A 14 32.04 2.87 -14.09
N CYS A 15 31.07 3.32 -13.31
CA CYS A 15 31.18 4.47 -12.41
C CYS A 15 31.64 5.74 -13.15
N ILE A 16 30.68 6.50 -13.67
CA ILE A 16 30.74 7.95 -13.51
C ILE A 16 29.60 8.31 -12.58
N LEU A 17 30.01 8.53 -11.33
CA LEU A 17 29.25 9.14 -10.27
C LEU A 17 28.44 10.34 -10.76
N LEU A 18 27.19 10.43 -10.34
CA LEU A 18 26.64 11.64 -9.74
C LEU A 18 25.59 11.25 -8.69
N LEU A 19 26.10 11.10 -7.46
CA LEU A 19 25.49 11.53 -6.20
C LEU A 19 24.16 10.87 -5.75
N ALA A 20 24.33 9.99 -4.77
CA ALA A 20 23.59 9.97 -3.51
C ALA A 20 22.08 10.27 -3.59
N THR A 21 21.27 9.28 -3.92
CA THR A 21 20.05 8.95 -3.17
C THR A 21 19.67 7.50 -3.46
N THR A 22 19.22 6.80 -2.44
CA THR A 22 18.78 5.40 -2.44
C THR A 22 17.52 5.22 -3.29
N VAL A 23 17.67 5.16 -4.61
CA VAL A 23 16.60 4.69 -5.52
C VAL A 23 17.01 3.31 -6.03
N VAL A 24 16.50 2.27 -5.36
CA VAL A 24 16.50 0.92 -5.93
C VAL A 24 15.53 0.93 -7.10
N LEU A 25 16.03 1.03 -8.34
CA LEU A 25 15.23 0.83 -9.53
C LEU A 25 14.77 -0.64 -9.59
N PHE A 26 13.51 -0.91 -9.29
CA PHE A 26 12.90 -2.20 -9.61
C PHE A 26 12.50 -2.21 -11.09
N LEU A 27 13.31 -2.86 -11.91
CA LEU A 27 12.96 -3.21 -13.28
C LEU A 27 12.28 -4.58 -13.28
N ARG A 28 10.98 -4.62 -13.59
CA ARG A 28 10.28 -5.88 -13.89
C ARG A 28 10.11 -6.00 -15.39
N LYS A 29 10.52 -7.14 -15.94
CA LYS A 29 10.25 -7.52 -17.33
C LYS A 29 8.94 -8.31 -17.36
N ASP A 30 7.88 -7.70 -17.86
CA ASP A 30 6.66 -8.40 -18.26
C ASP A 30 6.59 -8.35 -19.79
N GLY A 31 6.97 -9.47 -20.45
CA GLY A 31 7.06 -9.55 -21.91
C GLY A 31 8.16 -8.66 -22.53
N ASP A 32 7.79 -7.87 -23.54
CA ASP A 32 8.69 -6.97 -24.29
C ASP A 32 8.72 -5.53 -23.73
N THR A 33 8.11 -5.30 -22.57
CA THR A 33 8.01 -3.98 -21.95
C THR A 33 8.88 -3.86 -20.70
N TRP A 34 9.55 -2.71 -20.58
CA TRP A 34 10.27 -2.28 -19.39
C TRP A 34 9.43 -1.22 -18.66
N VAL A 35 9.13 -1.43 -17.39
CA VAL A 35 8.35 -0.49 -16.57
C VAL A 35 9.31 0.31 -15.69
N CYS A 36 9.16 1.64 -15.68
CA CYS A 36 9.80 2.56 -14.75
C CYS A 36 8.76 3.53 -14.17
N ASN A 37 8.62 3.55 -12.83
CA ASN A 37 7.84 4.52 -12.07
C ASN A 37 6.45 4.87 -12.63
N GLY A 38 5.62 3.87 -12.93
CA GLY A 38 4.18 4.06 -13.16
C GLY A 38 3.79 4.88 -14.40
N ILE A 39 4.71 5.10 -15.34
CA ILE A 39 4.39 5.69 -16.66
C ILE A 39 4.22 4.55 -17.66
N GLU A 40 2.98 4.31 -18.09
CA GLU A 40 2.68 3.36 -19.16
C GLU A 40 3.06 3.93 -20.53
N TRP A 41 3.85 3.19 -21.30
CA TRP A 41 3.98 3.39 -22.73
C TRP A 41 3.02 2.44 -23.43
N VAL A 42 1.83 2.93 -23.80
CA VAL A 42 0.89 2.13 -24.60
C VAL A 42 1.26 2.23 -26.07
N LYS A 43 1.49 1.09 -26.70
CA LYS A 43 1.66 0.95 -28.15
C LYS A 43 0.28 0.99 -28.82
N HIS A 44 -0.32 2.18 -29.00
CA HIS A 44 -1.48 2.31 -29.90
C HIS A 44 -1.01 2.28 -31.36
N GLY A 45 -1.59 1.35 -32.13
CA GLY A 45 -1.04 0.84 -33.38
C GLY A 45 -1.17 1.72 -34.62
N ASN A 46 -0.15 1.63 -35.48
CA ASN A 46 -0.15 1.47 -36.95
C ASN A 46 1.35 1.43 -37.37
N PRO A 47 1.88 0.43 -38.12
CA PRO A 47 3.33 0.25 -38.29
C PRO A 47 4.04 1.24 -39.22
N SER A 48 3.37 2.30 -39.70
CA SER A 48 3.86 3.11 -40.81
C SER A 48 4.04 4.59 -40.46
N ALA A 49 4.83 4.89 -39.42
CA ALA A 49 5.49 6.20 -39.25
C ALA A 49 6.53 6.13 -38.12
N LEU A 50 7.56 5.29 -38.27
CA LEU A 50 8.77 5.39 -37.45
C LEU A 50 9.50 6.69 -37.85
N LYS A 51 9.39 7.75 -37.05
CA LYS A 51 10.40 8.82 -37.07
C LYS A 51 11.49 8.47 -36.04
N PRO A 52 12.78 8.63 -36.39
CA PRO A 52 13.85 8.41 -35.44
C PRO A 52 13.70 9.38 -34.26
N ALA A 53 13.97 8.87 -33.06
CA ALA A 53 14.02 9.66 -31.84
C ALA A 53 14.98 10.85 -32.06
N GLN A 54 14.48 12.08 -31.95
CA GLN A 54 15.36 13.24 -31.93
C GLN A 54 16.19 13.21 -30.64
N PRO A 55 17.51 13.48 -30.70
CA PRO A 55 18.31 13.63 -29.50
C PRO A 55 17.83 14.86 -28.74
N CYS A 56 17.61 14.70 -27.43
CA CYS A 56 17.32 15.80 -26.53
C CYS A 56 18.42 16.87 -26.69
N GLY A 57 18.04 18.07 -27.09
CA GLY A 57 18.98 19.19 -27.21
C GLY A 57 19.66 19.49 -25.87
N GLU A 58 20.91 19.93 -25.93
CA GLU A 58 21.72 20.40 -24.80
C GLU A 58 21.09 21.67 -24.20
N GLY A 59 20.00 21.49 -23.44
CA GLY A 59 19.51 22.45 -22.47
C GLY A 59 19.98 21.99 -21.10
N VAL A 60 20.42 22.92 -20.25
CA VAL A 60 20.77 22.65 -18.86
C VAL A 60 19.60 21.92 -18.20
N ALA A 61 19.73 20.61 -18.02
CA ALA A 61 18.75 19.79 -17.34
C ALA A 61 18.81 20.15 -15.86
N THR A 62 18.02 21.16 -15.46
CA THR A 62 17.59 21.22 -14.07
C THR A 62 16.86 19.91 -13.83
N SER A 63 17.46 19.06 -12.99
CA SER A 63 16.93 17.73 -12.66
C SER A 63 15.42 17.84 -12.47
N PRO A 64 14.59 17.20 -13.31
CA PRO A 64 13.15 17.30 -13.15
C PRO A 64 12.86 16.80 -11.73
N THR A 65 12.31 17.67 -10.88
CA THR A 65 11.73 17.25 -9.61
C THR A 65 10.66 16.22 -9.96
N ILE A 66 11.00 14.94 -9.86
CA ILE A 66 10.04 13.86 -9.96
C ILE A 66 9.24 13.93 -8.68
N ASN A 67 8.24 14.81 -8.64
CA ASN A 67 7.21 14.71 -7.62
C ASN A 67 6.53 13.37 -7.86
N PRO A 68 6.57 12.42 -6.90
CA PRO A 68 5.86 11.18 -7.06
C PRO A 68 4.39 11.51 -7.28
N VAL A 69 3.82 11.01 -8.38
CA VAL A 69 2.41 11.18 -8.69
C VAL A 69 1.64 10.53 -7.53
N LYS A 70 0.93 11.33 -6.74
CA LYS A 70 0.11 10.83 -5.64
C LYS A 70 -1.25 10.39 -6.17
N TYR A 71 -1.68 9.19 -5.82
CA TYR A 71 -3.02 8.70 -6.12
C TYR A 71 -4.09 9.52 -5.38
N THR A 72 -5.14 9.94 -6.08
CA THR A 72 -6.33 10.56 -5.47
C THR A 72 -7.48 9.56 -5.28
N GLU A 73 -7.38 8.42 -5.95
CA GLU A 73 -8.31 7.29 -5.87
C GLU A 73 -7.52 6.00 -5.69
N PHE A 74 -8.11 4.99 -5.07
CA PHE A 74 -7.45 3.70 -4.88
C PHE A 74 -7.25 3.03 -6.25
N PRO A 75 -6.00 2.73 -6.67
CA PRO A 75 -5.73 2.23 -8.01
C PRO A 75 -5.99 0.71 -8.09
N ILE A 76 -7.26 0.33 -7.98
CA ILE A 76 -7.67 -1.08 -7.84
C ILE A 76 -7.17 -1.99 -8.97
N ASN A 77 -7.03 -1.43 -10.18
CA ASN A 77 -6.60 -2.17 -11.37
C ASN A 77 -5.10 -2.53 -11.34
N ASN A 78 -4.31 -1.95 -10.43
CA ASN A 78 -2.90 -2.29 -10.26
C ASN A 78 -2.69 -3.62 -9.52
N TYR A 79 -3.74 -4.20 -8.95
CA TYR A 79 -3.67 -5.38 -8.09
C TYR A 79 -4.57 -6.51 -8.58
N SER A 80 -4.16 -7.76 -8.35
CA SER A 80 -4.94 -8.96 -8.69
C SER A 80 -5.61 -9.56 -7.45
N SER A 81 -6.55 -10.49 -7.62
CA SER A 81 -7.17 -11.22 -6.49
C SER A 81 -6.18 -12.14 -5.73
N SER A 82 -5.02 -12.42 -6.32
CA SER A 82 -3.93 -13.17 -5.68
C SER A 82 -2.98 -12.31 -4.86
N THR A 83 -3.13 -10.99 -4.88
CA THR A 83 -2.28 -10.06 -4.12
C THR A 83 -2.38 -10.34 -2.60
N THR A 84 -1.23 -10.47 -1.95
CA THR A 84 -1.10 -10.72 -0.51
C THR A 84 -0.74 -9.47 0.28
N GLU A 85 -0.15 -8.48 -0.37
CA GLU A 85 0.29 -7.24 0.27
C GLU A 85 -0.05 -6.05 -0.62
N ILE A 86 -0.67 -5.03 -0.06
CA ILE A 86 -0.95 -3.76 -0.72
C ILE A 86 -0.43 -2.66 0.18
N ASP A 87 0.51 -1.88 -0.35
CA ASP A 87 0.96 -0.62 0.25
C ASP A 87 0.59 0.52 -0.70
N ILE A 88 -0.23 1.44 -0.20
CA ILE A 88 -0.64 2.65 -0.91
C ILE A 88 -0.44 3.89 -0.02
N SER A 89 0.57 3.83 0.85
CA SER A 89 0.87 4.88 1.83
C SER A 89 1.19 6.23 1.18
N TYR A 90 0.95 7.30 1.93
CA TYR A 90 1.35 8.68 1.61
C TYR A 90 0.74 9.26 0.32
N ASN A 91 -0.47 8.80 -0.04
CA ASN A 91 -1.26 9.28 -1.17
C ASN A 91 -2.36 10.29 -0.71
N ASN A 92 -3.30 10.61 -1.59
CA ASN A 92 -4.42 11.51 -1.33
C ASN A 92 -5.77 10.78 -1.45
N ILE A 93 -5.80 9.47 -1.18
CA ILE A 93 -6.99 8.64 -1.35
C ILE A 93 -8.01 9.01 -0.28
N LYS A 94 -9.24 9.31 -0.70
CA LYS A 94 -10.34 9.73 0.20
C LYS A 94 -11.28 8.61 0.62
N SER A 95 -11.35 7.56 -0.17
CA SER A 95 -12.19 6.41 0.10
C SER A 95 -11.63 5.16 -0.59
N LEU A 96 -11.98 4.00 -0.03
CA LEU A 96 -11.74 2.72 -0.67
C LEU A 96 -13.00 2.26 -1.42
N PRO A 97 -12.86 1.68 -2.62
CA PRO A 97 -13.98 1.12 -3.36
C PRO A 97 -14.50 -0.17 -2.70
N SER A 98 -15.77 -0.51 -2.88
CA SER A 98 -16.33 -1.77 -2.35
C SER A 98 -15.67 -3.01 -2.95
N GLN A 99 -15.14 -2.90 -4.18
CA GLN A 99 -14.45 -3.99 -4.87
C GLN A 99 -13.14 -4.45 -4.21
N ILE A 100 -12.70 -3.85 -3.09
CA ILE A 100 -11.56 -4.37 -2.31
C ILE A 100 -11.82 -5.80 -1.80
N ASP A 101 -13.08 -6.21 -1.68
CA ASP A 101 -13.45 -7.57 -1.25
C ASP A 101 -12.92 -8.69 -2.16
N ARG A 102 -12.50 -8.37 -3.39
CA ARG A 102 -11.84 -9.31 -4.29
C ARG A 102 -10.47 -9.77 -3.79
N PHE A 103 -9.83 -9.02 -2.89
CA PHE A 103 -8.48 -9.31 -2.37
C PHE A 103 -8.53 -10.33 -1.22
N THR A 104 -9.18 -11.46 -1.43
CA THR A 104 -9.40 -12.51 -0.41
C THR A 104 -8.11 -13.20 0.08
N ASN A 105 -6.98 -12.95 -0.60
CA ASN A 105 -5.66 -13.43 -0.20
C ASN A 105 -4.81 -12.37 0.54
N LEU A 106 -5.34 -11.16 0.73
CA LEU A 106 -4.61 -10.06 1.34
C LEU A 106 -4.30 -10.35 2.81
N GLN A 107 -3.04 -10.21 3.18
CA GLN A 107 -2.49 -10.42 4.51
C GLN A 107 -2.00 -9.11 5.13
N VAL A 108 -1.50 -8.19 4.30
CA VAL A 108 -0.99 -6.88 4.73
C VAL A 108 -1.64 -5.79 3.89
N PHE A 109 -2.26 -4.83 4.56
CA PHE A 109 -2.85 -3.65 3.91
C PHE A 109 -2.38 -2.38 4.60
N ILE A 110 -1.54 -1.60 3.92
CA ILE A 110 -0.98 -0.34 4.42
C ILE A 110 -1.63 0.82 3.66
N LEU A 111 -2.44 1.59 4.38
CA LEU A 111 -3.21 2.76 3.95
C LEU A 111 -2.69 4.06 4.58
N LYS A 112 -1.53 3.98 5.25
CA LYS A 112 -0.96 5.05 6.06
C LYS A 112 -0.85 6.38 5.32
N GLY A 113 -1.16 7.50 5.98
CA GLY A 113 -0.89 8.83 5.42
C GLY A 113 -1.73 9.16 4.19
N ASN A 114 -3.00 8.75 4.17
CA ASN A 114 -3.98 9.10 3.14
C ASN A 114 -4.97 10.14 3.69
N LYS A 115 -6.15 10.27 3.07
CA LYS A 115 -7.23 11.19 3.48
C LYS A 115 -8.54 10.42 3.66
N LEU A 116 -8.46 9.17 4.12
CA LEU A 116 -9.62 8.31 4.29
C LEU A 116 -10.47 8.85 5.43
N ASN A 117 -11.77 9.05 5.18
CA ASN A 117 -12.71 9.45 6.23
C ASN A 117 -13.36 8.24 6.95
N SER A 118 -13.37 7.08 6.30
CA SER A 118 -13.91 5.84 6.86
C SER A 118 -13.31 4.62 6.16
N LEU A 119 -13.45 3.45 6.78
CA LEU A 119 -13.21 2.16 6.12
C LEU A 119 -14.54 1.60 5.61
N PRO A 120 -14.59 1.01 4.41
CA PRO A 120 -15.81 0.39 3.88
C PRO A 120 -16.09 -0.93 4.62
N ALA A 121 -17.37 -1.32 4.71
CA ALA A 121 -17.80 -2.59 5.32
C ALA A 121 -17.12 -3.82 4.69
N GLU A 122 -16.77 -3.73 3.40
CA GLU A 122 -16.07 -4.77 2.65
C GLU A 122 -14.68 -5.10 3.20
N ILE A 123 -14.10 -4.26 4.08
CA ILE A 123 -12.87 -4.62 4.80
C ILE A 123 -13.04 -5.94 5.56
N GLY A 124 -14.22 -6.22 6.12
CA GLY A 124 -14.50 -7.45 6.86
C GLY A 124 -14.50 -8.72 6.00
N LYS A 125 -14.46 -8.61 4.67
CA LYS A 125 -14.33 -9.76 3.76
C LYS A 125 -12.87 -10.18 3.54
N LEU A 126 -11.90 -9.40 3.99
CA LEU A 126 -10.46 -9.68 3.88
C LEU A 126 -10.03 -10.67 4.98
N SER A 127 -10.59 -11.87 4.96
CA SER A 127 -10.48 -12.84 6.08
C SER A 127 -9.06 -13.30 6.40
N LYS A 128 -8.10 -13.15 5.48
CA LYS A 128 -6.68 -13.48 5.70
C LYS A 128 -5.84 -12.31 6.20
N LEU A 129 -6.44 -11.13 6.40
CA LEU A 129 -5.70 -9.95 6.81
C LEU A 129 -5.12 -10.14 8.21
N THR A 130 -3.81 -9.91 8.32
CA THR A 130 -3.05 -10.01 9.57
C THR A 130 -2.55 -8.66 10.04
N ILE A 131 -2.29 -7.74 9.12
CA ILE A 131 -1.83 -6.38 9.40
C ILE A 131 -2.70 -5.40 8.62
N LEU A 132 -3.30 -4.45 9.34
CA LEU A 132 -3.97 -3.28 8.78
C LEU A 132 -3.35 -2.03 9.41
N ASP A 133 -2.68 -1.22 8.60
CA ASP A 133 -2.19 0.10 9.01
C ASP A 133 -3.01 1.16 8.26
N ALA A 134 -3.88 1.85 8.98
CA ALA A 134 -4.63 3.00 8.48
C ALA A 134 -4.27 4.28 9.26
N SER A 135 -3.05 4.35 9.81
CA SER A 135 -2.57 5.50 10.57
C SER A 135 -2.44 6.77 9.73
N GLY A 136 -2.57 7.94 10.34
CA GLY A 136 -2.42 9.24 9.67
C GLY A 136 -3.44 9.44 8.55
N ASN A 137 -4.70 9.19 8.84
CA ASN A 137 -5.84 9.47 7.96
C ASN A 137 -6.82 10.42 8.68
N ASP A 138 -7.99 10.66 8.08
CA ASP A 138 -9.06 11.48 8.65
C ASP A 138 -10.24 10.60 9.11
N ILE A 139 -9.97 9.37 9.56
CA ILE A 139 -11.01 8.37 9.84
C ILE A 139 -11.80 8.78 11.08
N THR A 140 -13.12 8.87 10.94
CA THR A 140 -14.05 9.10 12.05
C THR A 140 -14.78 7.82 12.45
N ASP A 141 -15.09 6.96 11.47
CA ASP A 141 -15.94 5.80 11.66
C ASP A 141 -15.25 4.50 11.25
N ILE A 142 -15.33 3.50 12.12
CA ILE A 142 -14.89 2.12 11.87
C ILE A 142 -16.13 1.22 11.68
N PRO A 143 -16.25 0.49 10.56
CA PRO A 143 -17.40 -0.38 10.30
C PRO A 143 -17.45 -1.56 11.27
N ALA A 144 -18.65 -2.01 11.62
CA ALA A 144 -18.87 -3.19 12.48
C ALA A 144 -18.20 -4.46 11.91
N GLU A 145 -18.11 -4.54 10.59
CA GLU A 145 -17.47 -5.62 9.85
C GLU A 145 -15.97 -5.75 10.14
N ILE A 146 -15.32 -4.77 10.78
CA ILE A 146 -13.94 -4.93 11.28
C ILE A 146 -13.82 -6.17 12.17
N GLY A 147 -14.86 -6.50 12.94
CA GLY A 147 -14.90 -7.68 13.81
C GLY A 147 -14.88 -9.01 13.06
N ASN A 148 -15.02 -9.02 11.73
CA ASN A 148 -14.91 -10.23 10.92
C ASN A 148 -13.45 -10.58 10.56
N LEU A 149 -12.50 -9.68 10.83
CA LEU A 149 -11.07 -9.90 10.58
C LEU A 149 -10.43 -10.80 11.64
N SER A 150 -10.88 -12.06 11.69
CA SER A 150 -10.50 -13.00 12.74
C SER A 150 -9.01 -13.35 12.78
N ASN A 151 -8.25 -13.11 11.70
CA ASN A 151 -6.80 -13.33 11.66
C ASN A 151 -5.97 -12.07 11.93
N LEU A 152 -6.60 -10.93 12.21
CA LEU A 152 -5.90 -9.66 12.40
C LEU A 152 -5.07 -9.69 13.68
N LYS A 153 -3.79 -9.37 13.55
CA LYS A 153 -2.81 -9.33 14.64
C LYS A 153 -2.38 -7.91 14.97
N THR A 154 -2.30 -7.06 13.97
CA THR A 154 -1.89 -5.66 14.13
C THR A 154 -2.90 -4.75 13.45
N LEU A 155 -3.44 -3.83 14.24
CA LEU A 155 -4.31 -2.76 13.78
C LEU A 155 -3.71 -1.42 14.22
N ASP A 156 -3.21 -0.65 13.27
CA ASP A 156 -2.76 0.73 13.54
C ASP A 156 -3.78 1.73 13.01
N LEU A 157 -4.38 2.48 13.94
CA LEU A 157 -5.34 3.55 13.68
C LEU A 157 -4.83 4.89 14.22
N SER A 158 -3.55 4.99 14.58
CA SER A 158 -2.99 6.20 15.18
C SER A 158 -3.10 7.43 14.26
N GLY A 159 -3.29 8.61 14.84
CA GLY A 159 -3.44 9.87 14.10
C GLY A 159 -4.64 9.86 13.16
N ASN A 160 -5.82 9.56 13.71
CA ASN A 160 -7.13 9.70 13.08
C ASN A 160 -8.06 10.53 14.02
N ASP A 161 -9.34 10.64 13.69
CA ASP A 161 -10.34 11.39 14.48
C ASP A 161 -11.42 10.46 15.05
N ILE A 162 -11.01 9.28 15.52
CA ILE A 162 -11.92 8.24 16.01
C ILE A 162 -12.27 8.50 17.47
N ASP A 163 -13.53 8.77 17.77
CA ASP A 163 -14.02 8.96 19.14
C ASP A 163 -14.73 7.70 19.70
N GLU A 164 -15.21 6.81 18.83
CA GLU A 164 -15.92 5.59 19.19
C GLU A 164 -15.57 4.40 18.29
N PHE A 165 -15.88 3.19 18.79
CA PHE A 165 -15.66 1.93 18.09
C PHE A 165 -16.94 1.10 18.07
N PRO A 166 -17.16 0.27 17.03
CA PRO A 166 -18.25 -0.69 17.01
C PRO A 166 -18.08 -1.74 18.12
N ASN A 167 -19.21 -2.31 18.57
CA ASN A 167 -19.19 -3.37 19.58
C ASN A 167 -18.44 -4.62 19.06
N GLU A 168 -18.46 -4.83 17.76
CA GLU A 168 -17.86 -5.95 17.06
C GLU A 168 -16.34 -5.97 17.12
N MET A 169 -15.68 -4.85 17.47
CA MET A 169 -14.22 -4.80 17.62
C MET A 169 -13.71 -5.81 18.67
N ILE A 170 -14.54 -6.17 19.66
CA ILE A 170 -14.20 -7.20 20.66
C ILE A 170 -14.06 -8.62 20.06
N LYS A 171 -14.52 -8.84 18.81
CA LYS A 171 -14.38 -10.12 18.10
C LYS A 171 -12.98 -10.33 17.54
N LEU A 172 -12.11 -9.32 17.58
CA LEU A 172 -10.71 -9.40 17.14
C LEU A 172 -9.84 -10.16 18.17
N THR A 173 -10.20 -11.41 18.45
CA THR A 173 -9.59 -12.21 19.54
C THR A 173 -8.13 -12.57 19.30
N ASN A 174 -7.65 -12.48 18.06
CA ASN A 174 -6.24 -12.70 17.70
C ASN A 174 -5.42 -11.40 17.63
N LEU A 175 -6.00 -10.25 17.99
CA LEU A 175 -5.32 -8.97 17.93
C LEU A 175 -4.24 -8.89 19.00
N GLU A 176 -3.00 -8.73 18.56
CA GLU A 176 -1.83 -8.64 19.43
C GLU A 176 -1.53 -7.17 19.76
N VAL A 177 -1.70 -6.27 18.78
CA VAL A 177 -1.41 -4.84 18.91
C VAL A 177 -2.53 -4.00 18.31
N LEU A 178 -3.02 -3.04 19.10
CA LEU A 178 -3.94 -1.99 18.67
C LEU A 178 -3.31 -0.64 18.99
N ASN A 179 -3.02 0.17 17.97
CA ASN A 179 -2.48 1.51 18.17
C ASN A 179 -3.55 2.57 17.89
N LEU A 180 -3.88 3.34 18.94
CA LEU A 180 -4.89 4.40 18.93
C LEU A 180 -4.30 5.77 19.20
N THR A 181 -2.97 5.90 19.27
CA THR A 181 -2.32 7.16 19.65
C THR A 181 -2.79 8.33 18.78
N GLY A 182 -3.13 9.44 19.42
CA GLY A 182 -3.60 10.64 18.71
C GLY A 182 -5.01 10.55 18.15
N ASN A 183 -5.89 9.74 18.75
CA ASN A 183 -7.33 9.75 18.49
C ASN A 183 -8.11 10.27 19.73
N PRO A 184 -9.25 10.95 19.55
CA PRO A 184 -10.10 11.44 20.65
C PRO A 184 -11.01 10.34 21.25
N VAL A 185 -10.51 9.12 21.44
CA VAL A 185 -11.30 7.96 21.91
C VAL A 185 -11.93 8.23 23.27
N LYS A 186 -13.25 8.06 23.37
CA LYS A 186 -13.98 8.21 24.64
C LYS A 186 -13.50 7.18 25.68
N PRO A 187 -13.32 7.58 26.96
CA PRO A 187 -12.83 6.67 28.01
C PRO A 187 -13.63 5.37 28.15
N ASP A 188 -14.96 5.43 28.02
CA ASP A 188 -15.82 4.26 28.14
C ASP A 188 -15.58 3.23 27.01
N HIS A 189 -15.28 3.70 25.80
CA HIS A 189 -14.93 2.83 24.67
C HIS A 189 -13.55 2.20 24.85
N LEU A 190 -12.57 2.98 25.34
CA LEU A 190 -11.25 2.45 25.66
C LEU A 190 -11.34 1.36 26.74
N LYS A 191 -12.06 1.64 27.82
CA LYS A 191 -12.28 0.67 28.91
C LYS A 191 -12.93 -0.61 28.40
N ARG A 192 -13.94 -0.51 27.53
CA ARG A 192 -14.59 -1.69 26.92
C ARG A 192 -13.59 -2.53 26.13
N LEU A 193 -12.69 -1.92 25.37
CA LEU A 193 -11.65 -2.64 24.63
C LEU A 193 -10.66 -3.31 25.60
N GLU A 194 -10.20 -2.62 26.63
CA GLU A 194 -9.29 -3.16 27.65
C GLU A 194 -9.90 -4.37 28.39
N GLU A 195 -11.20 -4.33 28.70
CA GLU A 195 -11.91 -5.42 29.38
C GLU A 195 -12.15 -6.65 28.49
N ASN A 196 -12.37 -6.45 27.19
CA ASN A 196 -12.75 -7.53 26.27
C ASN A 196 -11.59 -8.07 25.41
N LEU A 197 -10.48 -7.34 25.32
CA LEU A 197 -9.27 -7.72 24.59
C LEU A 197 -8.03 -7.73 25.53
N PRO A 198 -8.03 -8.53 26.61
CA PRO A 198 -7.01 -8.45 27.66
C PRO A 198 -5.61 -8.87 27.20
N THR A 199 -5.50 -9.62 26.10
CA THR A 199 -4.23 -10.04 25.51
C THR A 199 -3.66 -9.02 24.52
N THR A 200 -4.46 -8.04 24.10
CA THR A 200 -4.07 -7.04 23.11
C THR A 200 -3.29 -5.91 23.79
N LYS A 201 -2.13 -5.58 23.24
CA LYS A 201 -1.40 -4.37 23.62
C LYS A 201 -2.07 -3.16 22.98
N ILE A 202 -2.83 -2.41 23.77
CA ILE A 202 -3.44 -1.14 23.35
C ILE A 202 -2.44 0.00 23.61
N VAL A 203 -2.09 0.74 22.56
CA VAL A 203 -1.23 1.93 22.61
C VAL A 203 -2.10 3.17 22.43
N ARG A 204 -1.86 4.21 23.22
CA ARG A 204 -2.64 5.45 23.28
C ARG A 204 -1.70 6.65 23.39
#